data_AF-F6BAR3-F1
#
_entry.id   AF-F6BAR3-F1
#
_cell.length_a   1.000
_cell.length_b   1.000
_cell.length_c   1.000
_cell.angle_alpha   90.00
_cell.angle_beta   90.00
_cell.angle_gamma   90.00
#
_symmetry.space_group_name_H-M   'P 1'
#
loop_
_entity.id
_entity.type
_entity.pdbx_description
1 polymer ?
#
loop_
_entity_poly.entity_id
_entity_poly.type
_entity_poly.pdbx_seq_one_letter_code
_entity_poly.pdbx_strand_id
1 'polypeptide(L)'
;MQVILTPKETPDIPIEADVITPDNFANKSKEEIESLMVWQGPNTYPLSEFFDVEVSSDDSEDVTIIIEGDVKRVKYIGYKMTSGKIIINGNVGIQLGSEMKGGEIVVNGNAGNWVGREMKGGLIKINGNAGDYVGSAYRGSWYGMKGGKIIVEGNAGNNVGGGLSGGEIIIKGNVGQFCGIRQSGGFIYIGGNAERAVGVEMSKGDIVVCGRIRFFAPGFEFANEEVDININGMQINGEFLKFVGDYAIKRNPKGKLYALKEKNLGLIEPELYECYESHRYDGGIKALLNTGSTIVQGEIIKGGKKFTEKYVKECAVCYIHPKDYAYLGKPKYVKVFSEDRKSEICLKAIPDDSLQEGTVFIPRSIWANVVISSYTEAMGSPLYKGCFVFVEPVKEAKILSAEEIMKRIYG
;
A
#
# COMPACT_ATOMS: atom_id res chain seq x y z
N MET A 1 1.10 34.81 9.90
CA MET A 1 -0.12 35.01 9.05
C MET A 1 -0.95 33.75 9.08
N GLN A 2 -2.28 33.84 9.22
CA GLN A 2 -3.18 32.68 9.20
C GLN A 2 -4.18 32.78 8.03
N VAL A 3 -4.33 31.68 7.29
CA VAL A 3 -5.26 31.56 6.16
C VAL A 3 -6.20 30.38 6.40
N ILE A 4 -7.51 30.62 6.30
CA ILE A 4 -8.53 29.57 6.36
C ILE A 4 -9.06 29.35 4.94
N LEU A 5 -9.07 28.09 4.51
CA LEU A 5 -9.65 27.63 3.26
C LEU A 5 -10.84 26.72 3.57
N THR A 6 -12.03 27.13 3.17
CA THR A 6 -13.24 26.31 3.32
C THR A 6 -13.62 25.75 1.95
N PRO A 7 -13.56 24.43 1.72
CA PRO A 7 -13.96 23.85 0.44
C PRO A 7 -15.46 24.07 0.21
N LYS A 8 -15.82 24.57 -0.97
CA LYS A 8 -17.22 24.87 -1.32
C LYS A 8 -18.02 23.60 -1.59
N GLU A 9 -17.63 22.89 -2.65
CA GLU A 9 -18.23 21.63 -3.07
C GLU A 9 -17.14 20.61 -3.40
N THR A 10 -17.48 19.32 -3.31
CA THR A 10 -16.56 18.26 -3.72
C THR A 10 -16.50 18.19 -5.24
N PRO A 11 -15.35 18.43 -5.88
CA PRO A 11 -15.28 18.53 -7.34
C PRO A 11 -15.41 17.15 -8.01
N ASP A 12 -16.23 17.05 -9.06
CA ASP A 12 -16.45 15.81 -9.83
C ASP A 12 -15.18 15.28 -10.51
N ILE A 13 -14.24 16.17 -10.86
CA ILE A 13 -12.90 15.86 -11.35
C ILE A 13 -11.91 16.33 -10.28
N PRO A 14 -10.97 15.49 -9.82
CA PRO A 14 -10.02 15.90 -8.79
C PRO A 14 -9.17 17.08 -9.27
N ILE A 15 -8.82 17.97 -8.35
CA ILE A 15 -7.99 19.14 -8.63
C ILE A 15 -6.54 18.92 -8.17
N GLU A 16 -5.59 19.54 -8.85
CA GLU A 16 -4.17 19.58 -8.44
C GLU A 16 -3.87 20.97 -7.91
N ALA A 17 -3.61 21.05 -6.60
CA ALA A 17 -3.46 22.30 -5.87
C ALA A 17 -2.10 22.35 -5.17
N ASP A 18 -1.03 22.18 -5.96
CA ASP A 18 0.37 22.32 -5.53
C ASP A 18 0.73 23.74 -5.08
N VAL A 19 -0.14 24.72 -5.39
CA VAL A 19 -0.08 26.09 -4.89
C VAL A 19 -0.44 26.22 -3.41
N ILE A 20 -1.19 25.28 -2.81
CA ILE A 20 -1.60 25.36 -1.40
C ILE A 20 -0.42 24.98 -0.50
N THR A 21 0.39 25.99 -0.18
CA THR A 21 1.61 25.90 0.63
C THR A 21 1.84 27.22 1.37
N PRO A 22 2.42 27.20 2.59
CA PRO A 22 2.88 28.40 3.29
C PRO A 22 3.77 29.28 2.41
N ASP A 23 4.68 28.67 1.65
CA ASP A 23 5.62 29.36 0.77
C ASP A 23 4.92 30.23 -0.30
N ASN A 24 3.85 29.73 -0.91
CA ASN A 24 3.09 30.47 -1.91
C ASN A 24 2.12 31.50 -1.31
N PHE A 25 1.69 31.32 -0.06
CA PHE A 25 0.73 32.20 0.60
C PHE A 25 1.42 33.35 1.35
N ALA A 26 2.69 33.19 1.70
CA ALA A 26 3.48 34.20 2.40
C ALA A 26 3.43 35.56 1.69
N ASN A 27 3.15 36.61 2.46
CA ASN A 27 3.08 38.00 2.02
C ASN A 27 2.04 38.27 0.90
N LYS A 28 1.03 37.41 0.74
CA LYS A 28 -0.07 37.64 -0.21
C LYS A 28 -1.33 38.18 0.45
N SER A 29 -2.03 39.05 -0.25
CA SER A 29 -3.39 39.45 0.12
C SER A 29 -4.38 38.29 -0.10
N LYS A 30 -5.60 38.45 0.42
CA LYS A 30 -6.70 37.51 0.16
C LYS A 30 -6.95 37.35 -1.35
N GLU A 31 -7.04 38.45 -2.08
CA GLU A 31 -7.33 38.47 -3.52
C GLU A 31 -6.22 37.79 -4.32
N GLU A 32 -4.96 37.97 -3.91
CA GLU A 32 -3.82 37.29 -4.53
C GLU A 32 -3.87 35.77 -4.31
N ILE A 33 -4.23 35.31 -3.09
CA ILE A 33 -4.41 33.88 -2.79
C ILE A 33 -5.58 33.30 -3.59
N GLU A 34 -6.72 33.99 -3.63
CA GLU A 34 -7.90 33.60 -4.41
C GLU A 34 -7.60 33.43 -5.90
N SER A 35 -6.68 34.24 -6.43
CA SER A 35 -6.28 34.22 -7.84
C SER A 35 -5.27 33.12 -8.21
N LEU A 36 -4.73 32.37 -7.24
CA LEU A 36 -3.79 31.29 -7.51
C LEU A 36 -4.45 30.21 -8.36
N MET A 37 -3.79 29.78 -9.44
CA MET A 37 -4.37 28.84 -10.38
C MET A 37 -4.14 27.39 -9.94
N VAL A 38 -5.21 26.60 -9.95
CA VAL A 38 -5.18 25.14 -9.75
C VAL A 38 -5.61 24.41 -11.02
N TRP A 39 -5.17 23.17 -11.20
CA TRP A 39 -5.57 22.36 -12.36
C TRP A 39 -6.82 21.54 -12.05
N GLN A 40 -7.76 21.47 -13.00
CA GLN A 40 -8.84 20.49 -13.01
C GLN A 40 -8.90 19.84 -14.40
N GLY A 41 -8.40 18.60 -14.49
CA GLY A 41 -8.21 17.94 -15.78
C GLY A 41 -7.25 18.73 -16.68
N PRO A 42 -7.64 19.10 -17.92
CA PRO A 42 -6.77 19.86 -18.84
C PRO A 42 -6.81 21.38 -18.64
N ASN A 43 -7.70 21.90 -17.78
CA ASN A 43 -7.92 23.33 -17.62
C ASN A 43 -7.38 23.83 -16.27
N THR A 44 -7.23 25.16 -16.16
CA THR A 44 -6.89 25.82 -14.90
C THR A 44 -8.01 26.76 -14.47
N TYR A 45 -8.20 26.87 -13.16
CA TYR A 45 -9.20 27.73 -12.54
C TYR A 45 -8.59 28.42 -11.31
N PRO A 46 -9.07 29.61 -10.91
CA PRO A 46 -8.62 30.25 -9.69
C PRO A 46 -8.99 29.42 -8.46
N LEU A 47 -8.20 29.51 -7.40
CA LEU A 47 -8.41 28.80 -6.13
C LEU A 47 -9.78 29.13 -5.53
N SER A 48 -10.23 30.38 -5.70
CA SER A 48 -11.54 30.86 -5.25
C SER A 48 -12.73 30.15 -5.91
N GLU A 49 -12.55 29.43 -7.02
CA GLU A 49 -13.59 28.60 -7.60
C GLU A 49 -13.93 27.41 -6.67
N PHE A 50 -12.94 26.91 -5.93
CA PHE A 50 -13.08 25.70 -5.11
C PHE A 50 -13.10 25.98 -3.60
N PHE A 51 -12.56 27.11 -3.16
CA PHE A 51 -12.42 27.46 -1.75
C PHE A 51 -12.92 28.87 -1.47
N ASP A 52 -13.59 29.04 -0.34
CA ASP A 52 -13.69 30.35 0.30
C ASP A 52 -12.40 30.61 1.09
N VAL A 53 -11.87 31.83 0.94
CA VAL A 53 -10.58 32.23 1.54
C VAL A 53 -10.82 33.30 2.60
N GLU A 54 -10.29 33.05 3.79
CA GLU A 54 -10.19 34.04 4.86
C GLU A 54 -8.74 34.22 5.26
N VAL A 55 -8.31 35.48 5.42
CA VAL A 55 -6.95 35.82 5.80
C VAL A 55 -7.00 36.66 7.06
N SER A 56 -6.18 36.28 8.04
CA SER A 56 -5.99 37.01 9.28
C SER A 56 -4.50 37.22 9.53
N SER A 57 -4.16 38.42 10.01
CA SER A 57 -2.82 38.73 10.49
C SER A 57 -2.73 38.36 11.96
N ASP A 58 -1.84 37.43 12.29
CA ASP A 58 -1.34 37.21 13.64
C ASP A 58 0.12 37.68 13.72
N ASP A 59 0.64 37.86 14.93
CA ASP A 59 2.04 38.25 15.17
C ASP A 59 3.04 37.11 14.88
N SER A 60 2.58 36.00 14.28
CA SER A 60 3.41 34.85 13.92
C SER A 60 4.19 35.13 12.64
N GLU A 61 5.52 34.93 12.70
CA GLU A 61 6.41 34.97 11.54
C GLU A 61 6.10 33.85 10.52
N ASP A 62 5.56 32.71 10.99
CA ASP A 62 5.20 31.58 10.13
C ASP A 62 3.76 31.67 9.58
N VAL A 63 3.57 31.21 8.34
CA VAL A 63 2.26 31.09 7.71
C VAL A 63 1.58 29.78 8.14
N THR A 64 0.36 29.88 8.67
CA THR A 64 -0.49 28.73 8.99
C THR A 64 -1.70 28.68 8.06
N ILE A 65 -1.87 27.57 7.34
CA ILE A 65 -3.03 27.31 6.50
C ILE A 65 -3.93 26.30 7.23
N ILE A 66 -5.20 26.62 7.40
CA ILE A 66 -6.21 25.72 7.96
C ILE A 66 -7.23 25.43 6.87
N ILE A 67 -7.45 24.15 6.57
CA ILE A 67 -8.47 23.69 5.63
C ILE A 67 -9.63 23.11 6.44
N GLU A 68 -10.76 23.79 6.44
CA GLU A 68 -11.96 23.44 7.20
C GLU A 68 -12.92 22.59 6.36
N GLY A 69 -12.54 21.34 6.10
CA GLY A 69 -13.40 20.39 5.43
C GLY A 69 -12.68 19.24 4.73
N ASP A 70 -13.46 18.38 4.09
CA ASP A 70 -12.94 17.25 3.32
C ASP A 70 -12.40 17.70 1.97
N VAL A 71 -11.14 17.36 1.71
CA VAL A 71 -10.41 17.65 0.47
C VAL A 71 -9.84 16.36 -0.13
N LYS A 72 -10.56 15.23 -0.01
CA LYS A 72 -10.12 13.92 -0.54
C LYS A 72 -9.88 13.92 -2.05
N ARG A 73 -10.43 14.89 -2.76
CA ARG A 73 -10.29 15.08 -4.22
C ARG A 73 -9.32 16.20 -4.60
N VAL A 74 -8.53 16.69 -3.67
CA VAL A 74 -7.50 17.71 -3.88
C VAL A 74 -6.14 17.05 -3.71
N LYS A 75 -5.29 17.17 -4.72
CA LYS A 75 -3.95 16.58 -4.76
C LYS A 75 -2.88 17.62 -4.44
N TYR A 76 -1.70 17.15 -4.06
CA TYR A 76 -0.48 17.97 -3.94
C TYR A 76 -0.49 19.08 -2.88
N ILE A 77 -1.42 19.06 -1.92
CA ILE A 77 -1.39 20.02 -0.80
C ILE A 77 -0.05 19.89 -0.05
N GLY A 78 0.62 21.01 0.24
CA GLY A 78 1.93 21.02 0.90
C GLY A 78 3.10 20.58 0.01
N TYR A 79 2.92 20.50 -1.32
CA TYR A 79 3.99 20.11 -2.23
C TYR A 79 5.21 21.03 -2.11
N LYS A 80 6.38 20.44 -1.88
CA LYS A 80 7.68 21.15 -1.77
C LYS A 80 7.76 22.24 -0.70
N MET A 81 6.80 22.33 0.22
CA MET A 81 6.80 23.37 1.26
C MET A 81 8.09 23.31 2.10
N THR A 82 8.56 24.48 2.53
CA THR A 82 9.85 24.62 3.24
C THR A 82 9.72 25.04 4.69
N SER A 83 8.61 25.65 5.07
CA SER A 83 8.34 26.19 6.40
C SER A 83 6.83 26.31 6.63
N GLY A 84 6.42 26.89 7.77
CA GLY A 84 5.01 27.08 8.11
C GLY A 84 4.25 25.79 8.42
N LYS A 85 2.92 25.91 8.51
CA LYS A 85 2.04 24.84 8.96
C LYS A 85 0.80 24.71 8.08
N ILE A 86 0.37 23.47 7.82
CA ILE A 86 -0.92 23.16 7.21
C ILE A 86 -1.70 22.24 8.15
N ILE A 87 -2.94 22.60 8.47
CA ILE A 87 -3.88 21.79 9.25
C ILE A 87 -5.08 21.48 8.36
N ILE A 88 -5.43 20.20 8.22
CA ILE A 88 -6.57 19.75 7.41
C ILE A 88 -7.59 19.08 8.32
N ASN A 89 -8.75 19.71 8.49
CA ASN A 89 -9.88 19.20 9.29
C ASN A 89 -10.80 18.32 8.44
N GLY A 90 -10.24 17.26 7.86
CA GLY A 90 -10.94 16.32 6.99
C GLY A 90 -10.01 15.31 6.35
N ASN A 91 -10.50 14.59 5.35
CA ASN A 91 -9.66 13.69 4.54
C ASN A 91 -8.95 14.49 3.43
N VAL A 92 -7.80 13.99 2.96
CA VAL A 92 -7.02 14.60 1.87
C VAL A 92 -6.68 13.59 0.79
N GLY A 93 -6.55 14.08 -0.44
CA GLY A 93 -6.24 13.28 -1.62
C GLY A 93 -4.80 12.77 -1.66
N ILE A 94 -4.36 12.45 -2.87
CA ILE A 94 -3.02 11.87 -3.11
C ILE A 94 -1.92 12.93 -3.08
N GLN A 95 -0.70 12.49 -2.81
CA GLN A 95 0.53 13.30 -2.91
C GLN A 95 0.68 14.42 -1.88
N LEU A 96 -0.01 14.34 -0.74
CA LEU A 96 0.16 15.25 0.39
C LEU A 96 1.64 15.38 0.77
N GLY A 97 2.16 16.61 0.84
CA GLY A 97 3.53 16.87 1.29
C GLY A 97 4.62 16.24 0.41
N SER A 98 4.33 15.93 -0.85
CA SER A 98 5.35 15.38 -1.75
C SER A 98 6.52 16.35 -1.89
N GLU A 99 7.74 15.84 -1.79
CA GLU A 99 9.01 16.58 -1.86
C GLU A 99 9.15 17.70 -0.81
N MET A 100 8.36 17.66 0.26
CA MET A 100 8.41 18.59 1.40
C MET A 100 9.83 18.65 2.00
N LYS A 101 10.29 19.87 2.31
CA LYS A 101 11.65 20.13 2.82
C LYS A 101 11.65 20.57 4.29
N GLY A 102 10.55 21.13 4.77
CA GLY A 102 10.39 21.63 6.14
C GLY A 102 8.95 22.06 6.41
N GLY A 103 8.69 22.54 7.63
CA GLY A 103 7.34 22.84 8.12
C GLY A 103 6.60 21.63 8.68
N GLU A 104 5.31 21.81 8.93
CA GLU A 104 4.43 20.79 9.54
C GLU A 104 3.11 20.66 8.78
N ILE A 105 2.66 19.43 8.53
CA ILE A 105 1.33 19.13 8.01
C ILE A 105 0.61 18.21 9.00
N VAL A 106 -0.60 18.59 9.44
CA VAL A 106 -1.45 17.78 10.30
C VAL A 106 -2.77 17.50 9.59
N VAL A 107 -3.16 16.23 9.49
CA VAL A 107 -4.42 15.78 8.89
C VAL A 107 -5.29 15.13 9.97
N ASN A 108 -6.43 15.75 10.27
CA ASN A 108 -7.46 15.25 11.19
C ASN A 108 -8.45 14.33 10.46
N GLY A 109 -7.90 13.38 9.69
CA GLY A 109 -8.65 12.46 8.84
C GLY A 109 -7.71 11.47 8.15
N ASN A 110 -8.16 10.88 7.04
CA ASN A 110 -7.36 9.98 6.23
C ASN A 110 -6.61 10.72 5.11
N ALA A 111 -5.48 10.19 4.68
CA ALA A 111 -4.74 10.67 3.52
C ALA A 111 -4.67 9.60 2.41
N GLY A 112 -4.65 10.05 1.15
CA GLY A 112 -4.50 9.17 -0.01
C GLY A 112 -3.11 8.57 -0.16
N ASN A 113 -2.82 8.08 -1.36
CA ASN A 113 -1.52 7.50 -1.73
C ASN A 113 -0.42 8.57 -1.83
N TRP A 114 0.83 8.13 -1.75
CA TRP A 114 2.03 8.97 -1.94
C TRP A 114 2.19 10.12 -0.94
N VAL A 115 1.71 9.96 0.30
CA VAL A 115 2.03 10.91 1.38
C VAL A 115 3.53 11.04 1.53
N GLY A 116 4.07 12.26 1.50
CA GLY A 116 5.48 12.53 1.73
C GLY A 116 6.42 11.87 0.72
N ARG A 117 5.97 11.61 -0.51
CA ARG A 117 6.81 11.06 -1.59
C ARG A 117 8.08 11.89 -1.73
N GLU A 118 9.25 11.27 -1.65
CA GLU A 118 10.55 11.96 -1.79
C GLU A 118 10.76 13.15 -0.82
N MET A 119 10.11 13.11 0.35
CA MET A 119 10.27 14.09 1.44
C MET A 119 11.73 14.19 1.90
N LYS A 120 12.18 15.41 2.20
CA LYS A 120 13.56 15.75 2.60
C LYS A 120 13.65 16.26 4.04
N GLY A 121 12.55 16.80 4.58
CA GLY A 121 12.50 17.36 5.93
C GLY A 121 11.07 17.78 6.30
N GLY A 122 10.88 18.17 7.56
CA GLY A 122 9.57 18.53 8.11
C GLY A 122 8.86 17.38 8.83
N LEU A 123 7.61 17.62 9.24
CA LEU A 123 6.74 16.66 9.90
C LEU A 123 5.40 16.54 9.16
N ILE A 124 4.99 15.33 8.84
CA ILE A 124 3.61 15.02 8.41
C ILE A 124 2.98 14.12 9.46
N LYS A 125 1.87 14.54 10.06
CA LYS A 125 1.07 13.76 10.99
C LYS A 125 -0.33 13.51 10.43
N ILE A 126 -0.74 12.24 10.39
CA ILE A 126 -2.07 11.81 9.94
C ILE A 126 -2.75 11.09 11.11
N ASN A 127 -3.87 11.63 11.58
CA ASN A 127 -4.62 11.06 12.69
C ASN A 127 -5.52 9.88 12.29
N GLY A 128 -5.75 9.69 10.99
CA GLY A 128 -6.44 8.52 10.42
C GLY A 128 -5.48 7.55 9.73
N ASN A 129 -5.93 6.96 8.62
CA ASN A 129 -5.15 6.04 7.79
C ASN A 129 -4.46 6.77 6.64
N ALA A 130 -3.40 6.17 6.10
CA ALA A 130 -2.76 6.59 4.86
C ALA A 130 -2.92 5.52 3.77
N GLY A 131 -2.90 5.94 2.51
CA GLY A 131 -2.90 5.02 1.37
C GLY A 131 -1.57 4.32 1.15
N ASP A 132 -1.35 3.87 -0.09
CA ASP A 132 -0.09 3.25 -0.50
C ASP A 132 1.04 4.28 -0.63
N TYR A 133 2.28 3.78 -0.68
CA TYR A 133 3.47 4.55 -1.08
C TYR A 133 3.81 5.73 -0.16
N VAL A 134 3.46 5.65 1.13
CA VAL A 134 3.89 6.63 2.14
C VAL A 134 5.41 6.73 2.17
N GLY A 135 5.98 7.92 2.02
CA GLY A 135 7.43 8.16 2.03
C GLY A 135 8.21 7.49 0.89
N SER A 136 7.54 7.07 -0.20
CA SER A 136 8.19 6.29 -1.26
C SER A 136 8.98 7.15 -2.26
N ALA A 137 9.76 6.48 -3.10
CA ALA A 137 10.29 7.00 -4.36
C ALA A 137 9.18 7.21 -5.39
N TYR A 138 9.40 8.16 -6.29
CA TYR A 138 8.61 8.23 -7.51
C TYR A 138 8.95 7.07 -8.46
N ARG A 139 8.09 6.85 -9.46
CA ARG A 139 8.28 5.78 -10.44
C ARG A 139 9.57 6.01 -11.24
N GLY A 140 10.36 4.95 -11.37
CA GLY A 140 11.68 5.02 -12.01
C GLY A 140 12.80 5.57 -11.11
N SER A 141 12.45 6.17 -9.97
CA SER A 141 13.44 6.62 -8.98
C SER A 141 13.87 5.48 -8.06
N TRP A 142 15.17 5.46 -7.77
CA TRP A 142 15.75 4.56 -6.78
C TRP A 142 15.69 5.10 -5.36
N TYR A 143 15.40 6.39 -5.20
CA TYR A 143 15.53 7.10 -3.93
C TYR A 143 14.21 7.80 -3.57
N GLY A 144 13.61 7.35 -2.48
CA GLY A 144 12.40 7.92 -1.89
C GLY A 144 12.69 9.02 -0.89
N MET A 145 11.98 8.99 0.23
CA MET A 145 12.22 9.91 1.34
C MET A 145 13.69 9.87 1.80
N LYS A 146 14.25 11.06 2.04
CA LYS A 146 15.65 11.31 2.43
C LYS A 146 15.78 11.91 3.83
N GLY A 147 14.70 12.46 4.36
CA GLY A 147 14.65 13.09 5.68
C GLY A 147 13.25 13.52 6.05
N GLY A 148 13.09 14.04 7.27
CA GLY A 148 11.78 14.37 7.85
C GLY A 148 11.16 13.20 8.60
N LYS A 149 9.94 13.41 9.07
CA LYS A 149 9.19 12.44 9.87
C LYS A 149 7.75 12.35 9.40
N ILE A 150 7.27 11.13 9.15
CA ILE A 150 5.86 10.85 8.84
C ILE A 150 5.28 10.00 9.97
N ILE A 151 4.15 10.42 10.54
CA ILE A 151 3.43 9.70 11.60
C ILE A 151 2.01 9.44 11.12
N VAL A 152 1.59 8.18 11.12
CA VAL A 152 0.23 7.75 10.82
C VAL A 152 -0.31 7.00 12.04
N GLU A 153 -1.35 7.55 12.67
CA GLU A 153 -1.98 6.94 13.86
C GLU A 153 -2.80 5.69 13.50
N GLY A 154 -3.29 5.58 12.27
CA GLY A 154 -3.99 4.41 11.74
C GLY A 154 -3.08 3.44 10.95
N ASN A 155 -3.69 2.79 9.97
CA ASN A 155 -3.03 1.88 9.04
C ASN A 155 -2.42 2.63 7.85
N ALA A 156 -1.46 2.00 7.17
CA ALA A 156 -0.96 2.43 5.87
C ALA A 156 -1.00 1.30 4.84
N GLY A 157 -1.06 1.65 3.56
CA GLY A 157 -1.17 0.70 2.46
C GLY A 157 0.12 -0.04 2.12
N ASN A 158 0.24 -0.44 0.86
CA ASN A 158 1.42 -1.12 0.31
C ASN A 158 2.58 -0.14 0.09
N ASN A 159 3.80 -0.67 -0.03
CA ASN A 159 5.02 0.04 -0.44
C ASN A 159 5.40 1.24 0.46
N VAL A 160 4.97 1.24 1.73
CA VAL A 160 5.41 2.22 2.73
C VAL A 160 6.93 2.23 2.81
N GLY A 161 7.55 3.40 2.68
CA GLY A 161 9.01 3.56 2.70
C GLY A 161 9.73 2.93 1.51
N GLY A 162 9.05 2.69 0.38
CA GLY A 162 9.68 2.14 -0.82
C GLY A 162 10.82 3.03 -1.33
N GLY A 163 12.07 2.58 -1.24
CA GLY A 163 13.27 3.35 -1.56
C GLY A 163 13.68 4.36 -0.48
N LEU A 164 13.18 4.24 0.76
CA LEU A 164 13.57 5.10 1.89
C LEU A 164 15.09 5.13 2.05
N SER A 165 15.66 6.31 2.13
CA SER A 165 17.11 6.53 2.21
C SER A 165 17.52 7.38 3.41
N GLY A 166 16.56 8.03 4.07
CA GLY A 166 16.72 8.75 5.33
C GLY A 166 15.39 9.28 5.84
N GLY A 167 15.33 9.68 7.11
CA GLY A 167 14.10 10.09 7.80
C GLY A 167 13.42 8.94 8.54
N GLU A 168 12.24 9.23 9.10
CA GLU A 168 11.47 8.33 9.96
C GLU A 168 10.03 8.19 9.47
N ILE A 169 9.54 6.95 9.38
CA ILE A 169 8.13 6.65 9.11
C ILE A 169 7.60 5.83 10.28
N ILE A 170 6.56 6.34 10.95
CA ILE A 170 5.92 5.70 12.10
C ILE A 170 4.47 5.40 11.72
N ILE A 171 4.14 4.13 11.58
CA ILE A 171 2.77 3.65 11.40
C ILE A 171 2.34 2.98 12.69
N LYS A 172 1.31 3.49 13.36
CA LYS A 172 0.83 2.91 14.63
C LYS A 172 -0.05 1.68 14.42
N GLY A 173 -0.75 1.60 13.28
CA GLY A 173 -1.52 0.44 12.87
C GLY A 173 -0.72 -0.55 12.00
N ASN A 174 -1.44 -1.20 11.10
CA ASN A 174 -0.92 -2.21 10.17
C ASN A 174 -0.37 -1.57 8.90
N VAL A 175 0.52 -2.30 8.22
CA VAL A 175 1.01 -1.97 6.88
C VAL A 175 0.72 -3.09 5.88
N GLY A 176 0.55 -2.71 4.62
CA GLY A 176 0.39 -3.64 3.51
C GLY A 176 1.69 -4.32 3.08
N GLN A 177 1.74 -4.70 1.81
CA GLN A 177 2.84 -5.45 1.20
C GLN A 177 4.04 -4.55 0.91
N PHE A 178 5.24 -5.14 0.84
CA PHE A 178 6.46 -4.45 0.39
C PHE A 178 6.84 -3.21 1.21
N CYS A 179 6.50 -3.19 2.50
CA CYS A 179 6.98 -2.15 3.40
C CYS A 179 8.52 -2.18 3.46
N GLY A 180 9.18 -1.04 3.28
CA GLY A 180 10.63 -0.91 3.27
C GLY A 180 11.33 -1.50 2.05
N ILE A 181 10.61 -1.77 0.96
CA ILE A 181 11.23 -2.30 -0.27
C ILE A 181 12.34 -1.37 -0.77
N ARG A 182 13.54 -1.91 -1.05
CA ARG A 182 14.73 -1.16 -1.50
C ARG A 182 15.20 -0.07 -0.51
N GLN A 183 14.89 -0.21 0.79
CA GLN A 183 15.39 0.73 1.80
C GLN A 183 16.93 0.75 1.82
N SER A 184 17.49 1.96 1.88
CA SER A 184 18.94 2.22 1.87
C SER A 184 19.39 3.15 3.00
N GLY A 185 18.48 3.45 3.94
CA GLY A 185 18.69 4.25 5.13
C GLY A 185 17.36 4.56 5.80
N GLY A 186 17.37 5.41 6.83
CA GLY A 186 16.17 5.79 7.58
C GLY A 186 15.62 4.67 8.46
N PHE A 187 14.49 4.97 9.09
CA PHE A 187 13.84 4.12 10.09
C PHE A 187 12.33 3.98 9.81
N ILE A 188 11.82 2.75 9.87
CA ILE A 188 10.38 2.46 9.76
C ILE A 188 9.94 1.74 11.04
N TYR A 189 8.93 2.29 11.71
CA TYR A 189 8.24 1.68 12.85
C TYR A 189 6.82 1.26 12.44
N ILE A 190 6.43 0.03 12.75
CA ILE A 190 5.09 -0.52 12.53
C ILE A 190 4.57 -1.05 13.88
N GLY A 191 3.54 -0.41 14.42
CA GLY A 191 2.90 -0.81 15.67
C GLY A 191 2.04 -2.07 15.54
N GLY A 192 1.47 -2.31 14.36
CA GLY A 192 0.63 -3.46 14.05
C GLY A 192 1.32 -4.53 13.20
N ASN A 193 0.52 -5.22 12.41
CA ASN A 193 0.95 -6.31 11.54
C ASN A 193 1.52 -5.79 10.21
N ALA A 194 2.37 -6.60 9.60
CA ALA A 194 2.88 -6.39 8.25
C ALA A 194 2.60 -7.63 7.38
N GLU A 195 2.22 -7.40 6.13
CA GLU A 195 1.73 -8.47 5.27
C GLU A 195 2.86 -9.34 4.70
N ARG A 196 3.48 -8.95 3.58
CA ARG A 196 4.53 -9.72 2.93
C ARG A 196 5.68 -8.85 2.48
N ALA A 197 6.83 -9.49 2.33
CA ALA A 197 8.00 -8.88 1.70
C ALA A 197 8.46 -7.59 2.41
N VAL A 198 8.42 -7.61 3.74
CA VAL A 198 8.96 -6.51 4.56
C VAL A 198 10.47 -6.44 4.36
N GLY A 199 10.98 -5.26 4.04
CA GLY A 199 12.40 -4.99 3.84
C GLY A 199 13.03 -5.69 2.63
N VAL A 200 12.26 -6.29 1.72
CA VAL A 200 12.87 -6.94 0.55
C VAL A 200 13.70 -5.95 -0.23
N GLU A 201 14.83 -6.40 -0.73
CA GLU A 201 15.81 -5.59 -1.42
C GLU A 201 16.45 -4.46 -0.58
N MET A 202 16.26 -4.43 0.75
CA MET A 202 16.90 -3.44 1.59
C MET A 202 18.41 -3.67 1.67
N SER A 203 19.17 -2.58 1.78
CA SER A 203 20.63 -2.62 1.91
C SER A 203 21.15 -1.98 3.19
N LYS A 204 20.39 -1.07 3.81
CA LYS A 204 20.66 -0.40 5.09
C LYS A 204 19.33 0.09 5.68
N GLY A 205 19.39 0.60 6.92
CA GLY A 205 18.24 1.14 7.65
C GLY A 205 17.64 0.11 8.58
N ASP A 206 16.73 0.57 9.42
CA ASP A 206 16.09 -0.24 10.45
C ASP A 206 14.58 -0.28 10.22
N ILE A 207 13.98 -1.46 10.34
CA ILE A 207 12.53 -1.69 10.31
C ILE A 207 12.15 -2.42 11.60
N VAL A 208 11.16 -1.93 12.33
CA VAL A 208 10.61 -2.59 13.52
C VAL A 208 9.14 -2.93 13.28
N VAL A 209 8.76 -4.18 13.52
CA VAL A 209 7.39 -4.68 13.46
C VAL A 209 6.99 -5.19 14.85
N CYS A 210 6.08 -4.47 15.50
CA CYS A 210 5.55 -4.82 16.82
C CYS A 210 4.38 -5.81 16.74
N GLY A 211 3.78 -6.00 15.56
CA GLY A 211 2.87 -7.09 15.32
C GLY A 211 3.54 -8.30 14.71
N ARG A 212 2.69 -9.10 14.10
CA ARG A 212 3.00 -10.18 13.17
C ARG A 212 3.69 -9.76 11.85
N ILE A 213 4.62 -10.55 11.29
CA ILE A 213 4.90 -10.59 9.84
C ILE A 213 4.30 -11.86 9.20
N ARG A 214 3.39 -11.74 8.21
CA ARG A 214 2.64 -12.90 7.69
C ARG A 214 3.40 -13.75 6.70
N PHE A 215 4.11 -13.13 5.75
CA PHE A 215 4.92 -13.83 4.75
C PHE A 215 6.34 -13.25 4.76
N PHE A 216 7.21 -13.93 5.50
CA PHE A 216 8.59 -13.52 5.70
C PHE A 216 9.44 -13.78 4.45
N ALA A 217 10.38 -12.87 4.18
CA ALA A 217 11.23 -12.97 3.00
C ALA A 217 12.43 -13.89 3.28
N PRO A 218 12.76 -14.84 2.39
CA PRO A 218 13.85 -15.81 2.62
C PRO A 218 15.25 -15.19 2.52
N GLY A 219 15.38 -13.94 2.10
CA GLY A 219 16.66 -13.23 1.97
C GLY A 219 17.20 -12.64 3.29
N PHE A 220 16.56 -12.92 4.42
CA PHE A 220 16.95 -12.45 5.74
C PHE A 220 17.54 -13.59 6.58
N GLU A 221 18.63 -13.32 7.29
CA GLU A 221 19.22 -14.25 8.25
C GLU A 221 18.93 -13.78 9.67
N PHE A 222 18.58 -14.71 10.55
CA PHE A 222 18.48 -14.43 11.98
C PHE A 222 19.87 -14.10 12.53
N ALA A 223 19.97 -13.01 13.28
CA ALA A 223 21.22 -12.55 13.89
C ALA A 223 21.26 -12.87 15.39
N ASN A 224 20.34 -12.31 16.16
CA ASN A 224 20.25 -12.47 17.60
C ASN A 224 18.88 -11.99 18.11
N GLU A 225 18.60 -12.22 19.39
CA GLU A 225 17.50 -11.56 20.09
C GLU A 225 17.98 -10.25 20.72
N GLU A 226 17.11 -9.24 20.79
CA GLU A 226 17.36 -7.99 21.52
C GLU A 226 16.16 -7.63 22.38
N VAL A 227 16.42 -7.12 23.59
CA VAL A 227 15.39 -6.70 24.54
C VAL A 227 15.42 -5.18 24.61
N ASP A 228 14.24 -4.56 24.59
CA ASP A 228 14.05 -3.12 24.79
C ASP A 228 14.98 -2.27 23.92
N ILE A 229 14.72 -2.27 22.61
CA ILE A 229 15.56 -1.60 21.62
C ILE A 229 15.36 -0.08 21.64
N ASN A 230 16.42 0.66 21.35
CA ASN A 230 16.39 2.10 21.13
C ASN A 230 16.92 2.42 19.73
N ILE A 231 16.03 2.93 18.87
CA ILE A 231 16.38 3.31 17.50
C ILE A 231 16.04 4.79 17.31
N ASN A 232 17.03 5.59 16.94
CA ASN A 232 16.91 7.04 16.76
C ASN A 232 16.27 7.76 17.96
N GLY A 233 16.53 7.30 19.19
CA GLY A 233 15.95 7.89 20.40
C GLY A 233 14.53 7.41 20.73
N MET A 234 13.91 6.58 19.89
CA MET A 234 12.65 5.92 20.20
C MET A 234 12.92 4.65 21.01
N GLN A 235 12.47 4.66 22.25
CA GLN A 235 12.45 3.47 23.10
C GLN A 235 11.28 2.56 22.68
N ILE A 236 11.56 1.29 22.40
CA ILE A 236 10.58 0.30 21.99
C ILE A 236 10.76 -0.93 22.89
N ASN A 237 9.79 -1.15 23.76
CA ASN A 237 9.86 -2.22 24.75
C ASN A 237 9.41 -3.56 24.18
N GLY A 238 10.01 -4.64 24.66
CA GLY A 238 9.71 -6.02 24.26
C GLY A 238 10.95 -6.80 23.83
N GLU A 239 10.77 -8.09 23.61
CA GLU A 239 11.79 -8.98 23.05
C GLU A 239 11.63 -9.06 21.54
N PHE A 240 12.71 -8.82 20.79
CA PHE A 240 12.70 -8.78 19.33
C PHE A 240 13.66 -9.81 18.75
N LEU A 241 13.17 -10.53 17.74
CA LEU A 241 14.01 -11.29 16.83
C LEU A 241 14.62 -10.32 15.82
N LYS A 242 15.95 -10.23 15.81
CA LYS A 242 16.67 -9.38 14.85
C LYS A 242 17.15 -10.20 13.68
N PHE A 243 16.84 -9.70 12.48
CA PHE A 243 17.30 -10.24 11.22
C PHE A 243 18.17 -9.23 10.49
N VAL A 244 19.15 -9.73 9.74
CA VAL A 244 20.00 -8.95 8.84
C VAL A 244 19.75 -9.37 7.41
N GLY A 245 19.55 -8.40 6.53
CA GLY A 245 19.19 -8.62 5.14
C GLY A 245 19.04 -7.32 4.38
N ASP A 246 18.70 -7.34 3.09
CA ASP A 246 18.36 -8.53 2.29
C ASP A 246 19.59 -9.03 1.50
N TYR A 247 19.97 -10.30 1.72
CA TYR A 247 21.10 -10.94 1.05
C TYR A 247 20.86 -11.22 -0.43
N ALA A 248 19.63 -11.12 -0.93
CA ALA A 248 19.34 -11.22 -2.35
C ALA A 248 19.97 -10.07 -3.17
N ILE A 249 20.26 -8.93 -2.53
CA ILE A 249 20.76 -7.72 -3.24
C ILE A 249 22.22 -7.43 -2.97
N LYS A 250 22.69 -7.60 -1.73
CA LYS A 250 24.09 -7.35 -1.37
C LYS A 250 24.67 -8.53 -0.62
N ARG A 251 25.93 -8.83 -0.89
CA ARG A 251 26.70 -9.85 -0.15
C ARG A 251 26.80 -9.55 1.34
N ASN A 252 26.93 -8.26 1.70
CA ASN A 252 27.05 -7.79 3.08
C ASN A 252 26.03 -6.67 3.33
N PRO A 253 24.73 -6.99 3.45
CA PRO A 253 23.71 -5.98 3.74
C PRO A 253 23.86 -5.47 5.17
N LYS A 254 23.40 -4.25 5.43
CA LYS A 254 23.33 -3.65 6.77
C LYS A 254 21.91 -3.30 7.17
N GLY A 255 20.92 -3.78 6.42
CA GLY A 255 19.52 -3.63 6.76
C GLY A 255 19.20 -4.51 7.96
N LYS A 256 18.43 -3.96 8.89
CA LYS A 256 18.02 -4.67 10.11
C LYS A 256 16.51 -4.66 10.20
N LEU A 257 15.96 -5.84 10.43
CA LEU A 257 14.53 -6.05 10.65
C LEU A 257 14.34 -6.65 12.05
N TYR A 258 13.60 -5.95 12.90
CA TYR A 258 13.26 -6.40 14.25
C TYR A 258 11.78 -6.82 14.24
N ALA A 259 11.51 -8.07 14.57
CA ALA A 259 10.16 -8.60 14.67
C ALA A 259 9.86 -8.97 16.13
N LEU A 260 8.74 -8.52 16.68
CA LEU A 260 8.37 -8.83 18.06
C LEU A 260 8.30 -10.35 18.26
N LYS A 261 9.13 -10.88 19.16
CA LYS A 261 9.35 -12.32 19.34
C LYS A 261 8.09 -13.06 19.68
N GLU A 262 7.32 -12.59 20.66
CA GLU A 262 6.07 -13.24 21.10
C GLU A 262 5.06 -13.46 19.98
N LYS A 263 5.11 -12.64 18.93
CA LYS A 263 4.24 -12.79 17.77
C LYS A 263 4.89 -13.59 16.65
N ASN A 264 6.22 -13.63 16.55
CA ASN A 264 6.98 -14.05 15.38
C ASN A 264 7.95 -15.23 15.62
N LEU A 265 7.79 -16.03 16.68
CA LEU A 265 8.63 -17.22 16.93
C LEU A 265 8.73 -18.14 15.71
N GLY A 266 7.63 -18.27 14.95
CA GLY A 266 7.57 -19.02 13.70
C GLY A 266 8.63 -18.66 12.64
N LEU A 267 9.20 -17.44 12.71
CA LEU A 267 10.22 -16.99 11.77
C LEU A 267 11.58 -17.68 11.97
N ILE A 268 11.85 -18.18 13.17
CA ILE A 268 13.07 -18.95 13.51
C ILE A 268 12.78 -20.43 13.80
N GLU A 269 11.52 -20.74 14.12
CA GLU A 269 11.02 -22.10 14.36
C GLU A 269 9.87 -22.39 13.37
N PRO A 270 10.17 -22.87 12.15
CA PRO A 270 9.18 -23.00 11.07
C PRO A 270 7.94 -23.84 11.44
N GLU A 271 8.06 -24.73 12.43
CA GLU A 271 6.94 -25.54 12.95
C GLU A 271 5.87 -24.68 13.64
N LEU A 272 6.28 -23.51 14.17
CA LEU A 272 5.42 -22.52 14.84
C LEU A 272 4.96 -21.39 13.90
N TYR A 273 5.23 -21.51 12.59
CA TYR A 273 4.85 -20.48 11.63
C TYR A 273 3.35 -20.40 11.44
N GLU A 274 2.75 -19.30 11.90
CA GLU A 274 1.31 -19.05 11.81
C GLU A 274 1.00 -17.73 11.09
N CYS A 275 0.12 -17.74 10.10
CA CYS A 275 -0.43 -16.52 9.48
C CYS A 275 -1.38 -15.77 10.45
N TYR A 276 -1.62 -14.44 10.30
CA TYR A 276 -2.69 -13.78 11.08
C TYR A 276 -4.02 -14.34 10.67
N GLU A 277 -4.79 -14.72 11.69
CA GLU A 277 -6.04 -15.43 11.54
C GLU A 277 -5.81 -16.77 10.84
N SER A 278 -6.60 -17.77 11.25
CA SER A 278 -6.71 -18.93 10.41
C SER A 278 -7.17 -18.43 9.04
N HIS A 279 -6.31 -18.49 8.02
CA HIS A 279 -6.72 -18.24 6.65
C HIS A 279 -7.77 -19.24 6.21
N ARG A 280 -8.05 -20.25 7.03
CA ARG A 280 -9.14 -21.20 6.95
C ARG A 280 -10.32 -20.74 7.81
N TYR A 281 -11.52 -20.79 7.27
CA TYR A 281 -12.77 -20.57 7.99
C TYR A 281 -13.75 -21.70 7.66
N ASP A 282 -14.91 -21.73 8.33
CA ASP A 282 -15.93 -22.73 8.04
C ASP A 282 -16.42 -22.58 6.59
N GLY A 283 -16.20 -23.62 5.77
CA GLY A 283 -16.57 -23.61 4.35
C GLY A 283 -15.54 -23.01 3.39
N GLY A 284 -14.36 -22.54 3.82
CA GLY A 284 -13.39 -22.01 2.85
C GLY A 284 -12.04 -21.52 3.40
N ILE A 285 -11.28 -20.86 2.52
CA ILE A 285 -10.03 -20.18 2.87
C ILE A 285 -9.97 -18.75 2.29
N LYS A 286 -9.39 -17.80 3.03
CA LYS A 286 -8.97 -16.47 2.55
C LYS A 286 -7.51 -16.57 2.11
N ALA A 287 -7.28 -16.60 0.81
CA ALA A 287 -5.95 -16.82 0.24
C ALA A 287 -5.40 -15.59 -0.48
N LEU A 288 -4.07 -15.46 -0.48
CA LEU A 288 -3.35 -14.50 -1.31
C LEU A 288 -3.32 -15.02 -2.77
N LEU A 289 -3.93 -14.29 -3.69
CA LEU A 289 -3.96 -14.64 -5.11
C LEU A 289 -2.69 -14.16 -5.82
N ASN A 290 -1.96 -15.11 -6.42
CA ASN A 290 -0.93 -14.85 -7.40
C ASN A 290 -1.44 -15.22 -8.80
N THR A 291 -1.14 -14.39 -9.80
CA THR A 291 -1.37 -14.74 -11.21
C THR A 291 -0.11 -14.60 -12.02
N GLY A 292 0.01 -15.39 -13.09
CA GLY A 292 1.16 -15.39 -13.96
C GLY A 292 0.89 -16.17 -15.23
N SER A 293 1.76 -15.99 -16.22
CA SER A 293 1.69 -16.76 -17.44
C SER A 293 2.26 -18.16 -17.21
N THR A 294 1.57 -19.21 -17.63
CA THR A 294 2.14 -20.56 -17.72
C THR A 294 2.77 -20.78 -19.11
N ILE A 295 3.70 -21.73 -19.22
CA ILE A 295 4.34 -22.07 -20.51
C ILE A 295 3.28 -22.52 -21.52
N VAL A 296 2.40 -23.44 -21.10
CA VAL A 296 1.34 -24.02 -21.94
C VAL A 296 0.32 -22.97 -22.34
N GLN A 297 -0.09 -22.10 -21.41
CA GLN A 297 -0.94 -20.96 -21.72
C GLN A 297 -0.32 -20.06 -22.79
N GLY A 298 0.97 -19.72 -22.63
CA GLY A 298 1.70 -18.86 -23.57
C GLY A 298 1.74 -19.44 -24.98
N GLU A 299 1.96 -20.76 -25.11
CA GLU A 299 1.91 -21.48 -26.39
C GLU A 299 0.53 -21.35 -27.06
N ILE A 300 -0.56 -21.57 -26.31
CA ILE A 300 -1.93 -21.50 -26.84
C ILE A 300 -2.26 -20.08 -27.32
N ILE A 301 -1.89 -19.06 -26.55
CA ILE A 301 -2.21 -17.65 -26.86
C ILE A 301 -1.43 -17.13 -28.06
N LYS A 302 -0.16 -17.52 -28.24
CA LYS A 302 0.67 -17.06 -29.37
C LYS A 302 0.06 -17.44 -30.74
N GLY A 303 -0.75 -18.49 -30.79
CA GLY A 303 -1.52 -18.87 -31.99
C GLY A 303 -2.89 -18.18 -32.13
N GLY A 304 -3.24 -17.21 -31.28
CA GLY A 304 -4.54 -16.52 -31.29
C GLY A 304 -5.71 -17.33 -30.73
N LYS A 305 -5.47 -18.52 -30.16
CA LYS A 305 -6.50 -19.53 -29.83
C LYS A 305 -7.11 -19.36 -28.43
N LYS A 306 -7.54 -18.15 -28.09
CA LYS A 306 -8.10 -17.78 -26.76
C LYS A 306 -9.53 -18.30 -26.49
N PHE A 307 -10.22 -18.84 -27.50
CA PHE A 307 -11.59 -19.36 -27.39
C PHE A 307 -11.66 -20.88 -27.56
N THR A 308 -10.62 -21.59 -27.13
CA THR A 308 -10.53 -23.05 -27.30
C THR A 308 -10.72 -23.79 -25.98
N GLU A 309 -11.23 -25.03 -26.04
CA GLU A 309 -11.30 -25.90 -24.85
C GLU A 309 -9.93 -26.14 -24.22
N LYS A 310 -8.86 -26.22 -25.03
CA LYS A 310 -7.47 -26.32 -24.54
C LYS A 310 -7.12 -25.11 -23.65
N TYR A 311 -7.53 -23.90 -24.05
CA TYR A 311 -7.31 -22.69 -23.27
C TYR A 311 -8.11 -22.71 -21.96
N VAL A 312 -9.39 -23.11 -22.01
CA VAL A 312 -10.23 -23.27 -20.81
C VAL A 312 -9.60 -24.25 -19.83
N LYS A 313 -9.18 -25.43 -20.31
CA LYS A 313 -8.57 -26.48 -19.47
C LYS A 313 -7.30 -26.02 -18.77
N GLU A 314 -6.50 -25.20 -19.45
CA GLU A 314 -5.24 -24.66 -18.93
C GLU A 314 -5.46 -23.49 -17.96
N CYS A 315 -6.41 -22.60 -18.24
CA CYS A 315 -6.54 -21.32 -17.54
C CYS A 315 -7.64 -21.28 -16.48
N ALA A 316 -8.68 -22.11 -16.60
CA ALA A 316 -9.80 -22.15 -15.66
C ALA A 316 -9.49 -23.05 -14.44
N VAL A 317 -8.33 -22.82 -13.84
CA VAL A 317 -7.77 -23.63 -12.75
C VAL A 317 -7.33 -22.73 -11.59
N CYS A 318 -7.49 -23.24 -10.38
CA CYS A 318 -6.97 -22.65 -9.15
C CYS A 318 -6.03 -23.67 -8.52
N TYR A 319 -4.73 -23.36 -8.53
CA TYR A 319 -3.71 -24.13 -7.85
C TYR A 319 -3.70 -23.75 -6.38
N ILE A 320 -3.70 -24.75 -5.49
CA ILE A 320 -3.88 -24.61 -4.05
C ILE A 320 -2.81 -25.44 -3.34
N HIS A 321 -2.20 -24.90 -2.29
CA HIS A 321 -1.25 -25.66 -1.48
C HIS A 321 -1.87 -26.98 -0.93
N PRO A 322 -1.16 -28.13 -0.90
CA PRO A 322 -1.74 -29.42 -0.54
C PRO A 322 -2.45 -29.47 0.81
N LYS A 323 -1.95 -28.77 1.84
CA LYS A 323 -2.61 -28.72 3.16
C LYS A 323 -3.93 -27.96 3.11
N ASP A 324 -4.02 -26.90 2.32
CA ASP A 324 -5.26 -26.14 2.13
C ASP A 324 -6.24 -26.88 1.23
N TYR A 325 -5.73 -27.54 0.19
CA TYR A 325 -6.52 -28.44 -0.64
C TYR A 325 -7.14 -29.59 0.17
N ALA A 326 -6.36 -30.18 1.08
CA ALA A 326 -6.84 -31.19 2.00
C ALA A 326 -7.88 -30.64 2.99
N TYR A 327 -7.64 -29.45 3.56
CA TYR A 327 -8.59 -28.77 4.44
C TYR A 327 -9.94 -28.51 3.74
N LEU A 328 -9.91 -28.10 2.47
CA LEU A 328 -11.11 -27.87 1.65
C LEU A 328 -11.84 -29.18 1.25
N GLY A 329 -11.38 -30.34 1.71
CA GLY A 329 -11.99 -31.64 1.40
C GLY A 329 -11.58 -32.21 0.03
N LYS A 330 -10.41 -31.81 -0.50
CA LYS A 330 -9.89 -32.23 -1.81
C LYS A 330 -10.91 -32.05 -2.94
N PRO A 331 -11.47 -30.85 -3.11
CA PRO A 331 -12.57 -30.64 -4.04
C PRO A 331 -12.10 -30.79 -5.49
N LYS A 332 -13.01 -31.19 -6.39
CA LYS A 332 -12.76 -31.15 -7.84
C LYS A 332 -12.81 -29.72 -8.38
N TYR A 333 -13.67 -28.90 -7.78
CA TYR A 333 -13.94 -27.53 -8.19
C TYR A 333 -13.98 -26.62 -6.96
N VAL A 334 -13.55 -25.39 -7.15
CA VAL A 334 -13.70 -24.32 -6.16
C VAL A 334 -14.41 -23.15 -6.79
N LYS A 335 -15.16 -22.42 -5.97
CA LYS A 335 -15.63 -21.08 -6.31
C LYS A 335 -14.68 -20.08 -5.66
N VAL A 336 -14.16 -19.16 -6.46
CA VAL A 336 -13.26 -18.11 -6.01
C VAL A 336 -14.02 -16.79 -6.05
N PHE A 337 -13.96 -16.03 -4.96
CA PHE A 337 -14.57 -14.71 -4.82
C PHE A 337 -13.50 -13.64 -4.71
N SER A 338 -13.76 -12.45 -5.27
CA SER A 338 -12.97 -11.25 -5.01
C SER A 338 -12.96 -10.91 -3.51
N GLU A 339 -11.97 -10.11 -3.07
CA GLU A 339 -11.85 -9.69 -1.66
C GLU A 339 -13.12 -9.00 -1.13
N ASP A 340 -13.82 -8.23 -1.97
CA ASP A 340 -15.08 -7.58 -1.63
C ASP A 340 -16.32 -8.48 -1.80
N ARG A 341 -16.11 -9.75 -2.21
CA ARG A 341 -17.13 -10.75 -2.54
C ARG A 341 -18.16 -10.33 -3.60
N LYS A 342 -17.89 -9.29 -4.39
CA LYS A 342 -18.81 -8.83 -5.44
C LYS A 342 -18.71 -9.62 -6.74
N SER A 343 -17.57 -10.28 -6.96
CA SER A 343 -17.32 -11.06 -8.19
C SER A 343 -16.91 -12.48 -7.84
N GLU A 344 -17.34 -13.43 -8.67
CA GLU A 344 -17.06 -14.86 -8.46
C GLU A 344 -16.85 -15.63 -9.76
N ILE A 345 -15.97 -16.63 -9.69
CA ILE A 345 -15.71 -17.57 -10.78
C ILE A 345 -15.49 -18.98 -10.25
N CYS A 346 -16.07 -19.97 -10.94
CA CYS A 346 -15.80 -21.39 -10.64
C CYS A 346 -14.60 -21.87 -11.43
N LEU A 347 -13.67 -22.55 -10.76
CA LEU A 347 -12.42 -23.06 -11.31
C LEU A 347 -12.22 -24.52 -10.91
N LYS A 348 -11.44 -25.25 -11.70
CA LYS A 348 -10.96 -26.58 -11.30
C LYS A 348 -9.88 -26.41 -10.23
N ALA A 349 -9.98 -27.14 -9.12
CA ALA A 349 -8.99 -27.11 -8.06
C ALA A 349 -7.87 -28.12 -8.34
N ILE A 350 -6.61 -27.71 -8.16
CA ILE A 350 -5.43 -28.55 -8.38
C ILE A 350 -4.46 -28.35 -7.20
N PRO A 351 -4.01 -29.41 -6.50
CA PRO A 351 -2.98 -29.28 -5.49
C PRO A 351 -1.61 -28.97 -6.14
N ASP A 352 -0.85 -28.04 -5.57
CA ASP A 352 0.49 -27.65 -6.02
C ASP A 352 1.39 -27.36 -4.81
N ASP A 353 2.40 -28.22 -4.60
CA ASP A 353 3.32 -28.17 -3.48
C ASP A 353 4.40 -27.10 -3.59
N SER A 354 4.49 -26.41 -4.74
CA SER A 354 5.35 -25.23 -4.90
C SER A 354 4.78 -23.96 -4.27
N LEU A 355 3.50 -23.97 -3.87
CA LEU A 355 2.83 -22.86 -3.23
C LEU A 355 3.13 -22.81 -1.72
N GLN A 356 2.94 -21.64 -1.12
CA GLN A 356 2.90 -21.51 0.34
C GLN A 356 1.48 -21.68 0.86
N GLU A 357 1.30 -22.19 2.08
CA GLU A 357 0.00 -22.21 2.77
C GLU A 357 -0.62 -20.80 2.78
N GLY A 358 -1.93 -20.73 2.55
CA GLY A 358 -2.66 -19.46 2.46
C GLY A 358 -2.43 -18.69 1.16
N THR A 359 -1.79 -19.29 0.15
CA THR A 359 -1.65 -18.72 -1.19
C THR A 359 -2.32 -19.60 -2.25
N VAL A 360 -2.81 -18.97 -3.32
CA VAL A 360 -3.33 -19.66 -4.50
C VAL A 360 -2.77 -19.07 -5.76
N PHE A 361 -2.66 -19.88 -6.81
CA PHE A 361 -2.24 -19.43 -8.14
C PHE A 361 -3.35 -19.66 -9.18
N ILE A 362 -3.67 -18.62 -9.94
CA ILE A 362 -4.59 -18.70 -11.09
C ILE A 362 -3.84 -18.18 -12.33
N PRO A 363 -3.76 -18.93 -13.44
CA PRO A 363 -3.13 -18.45 -14.66
C PRO A 363 -3.73 -17.12 -15.12
N ARG A 364 -2.86 -16.17 -15.50
CA ARG A 364 -3.26 -14.80 -15.88
C ARG A 364 -4.13 -14.83 -17.12
N SER A 365 -5.45 -14.82 -16.95
CA SER A 365 -6.42 -15.10 -18.00
C SER A 365 -7.76 -14.43 -17.69
N ILE A 366 -8.74 -14.56 -18.58
CA ILE A 366 -10.08 -13.98 -18.39
C ILE A 366 -10.76 -14.49 -17.10
N TRP A 367 -10.49 -15.73 -16.66
CA TRP A 367 -11.02 -16.27 -15.40
C TRP A 367 -10.42 -15.55 -14.18
N ALA A 368 -9.11 -15.33 -14.17
CA ALA A 368 -8.46 -14.59 -13.08
C ALA A 368 -8.99 -13.15 -13.01
N ASN A 369 -9.18 -12.51 -14.16
CA ASN A 369 -9.67 -11.13 -14.25
C ASN A 369 -11.04 -10.92 -13.57
N VAL A 370 -11.87 -11.96 -13.45
CA VAL A 370 -13.18 -11.86 -12.78
C VAL A 370 -13.04 -11.51 -11.31
N VAL A 371 -12.02 -12.03 -10.63
CA VAL A 371 -11.86 -11.90 -9.17
C VAL A 371 -10.76 -10.92 -8.77
N ILE A 372 -10.06 -10.34 -9.75
CA ILE A 372 -9.07 -9.29 -9.52
C ILE A 372 -9.78 -7.96 -9.27
N SER A 373 -9.45 -7.32 -8.16
CA SER A 373 -9.96 -5.99 -7.82
C SER A 373 -9.60 -4.97 -8.90
N SER A 374 -10.50 -4.01 -9.15
CA SER A 374 -10.20 -2.83 -9.98
C SER A 374 -9.17 -1.90 -9.35
N TYR A 375 -8.73 -2.18 -8.13
CA TYR A 375 -7.66 -1.46 -7.45
C TYR A 375 -6.35 -1.52 -8.24
N THR A 376 -5.81 -0.35 -8.56
CA THR A 376 -4.61 -0.21 -9.41
C THR A 376 -3.40 0.35 -8.67
N GLU A 377 -3.50 0.62 -7.37
CA GLU A 377 -2.47 1.40 -6.65
C GLU A 377 -2.11 2.73 -7.37
N ALA A 378 -3.09 3.33 -8.05
CA ALA A 378 -2.94 4.50 -8.93
C ALA A 378 -2.00 4.30 -10.15
N MET A 379 -1.88 3.06 -10.65
CA MET A 379 -1.07 2.70 -11.83
C MET A 379 -1.87 2.50 -13.11
N GLY A 380 -3.19 2.68 -13.07
CA GLY A 380 -4.06 2.47 -14.24
C GLY A 380 -4.15 1.00 -14.71
N SER A 381 -3.48 0.08 -14.01
CA SER A 381 -3.54 -1.37 -14.24
C SER A 381 -3.88 -2.08 -12.93
N PRO A 382 -4.85 -3.00 -12.91
CA PRO A 382 -5.19 -3.79 -11.73
C PRO A 382 -4.03 -4.57 -11.14
N LEU A 383 -4.10 -4.84 -9.84
CA LEU A 383 -3.13 -5.65 -9.13
C LEU A 383 -3.32 -7.15 -9.43
N TYR A 384 -2.68 -7.64 -10.49
CA TYR A 384 -2.74 -9.05 -10.91
C TYR A 384 -2.03 -10.02 -9.96
N LYS A 385 -1.33 -9.54 -8.93
CA LYS A 385 -0.60 -10.37 -7.96
C LYS A 385 -0.69 -9.73 -6.58
N GLY A 386 -1.04 -10.52 -5.56
CA GLY A 386 -1.03 -10.08 -4.18
C GLY A 386 -2.35 -9.49 -3.68
N CYS A 387 -3.47 -9.66 -4.40
CA CYS A 387 -4.80 -9.38 -3.86
C CYS A 387 -5.32 -10.58 -3.06
N PHE A 388 -6.24 -10.37 -2.12
CA PHE A 388 -6.89 -11.49 -1.44
C PHE A 388 -8.11 -12.00 -2.22
N VAL A 389 -8.36 -13.29 -2.07
CA VAL A 389 -9.57 -13.95 -2.57
C VAL A 389 -10.10 -14.92 -1.52
N PHE A 390 -11.40 -15.22 -1.60
CA PHE A 390 -12.00 -16.32 -0.84
C PHE A 390 -12.15 -17.53 -1.75
N VAL A 391 -11.79 -18.71 -1.27
CA VAL A 391 -11.84 -19.96 -2.02
C VAL A 391 -12.67 -20.97 -1.24
N GLU A 392 -13.77 -21.40 -1.85
CA GLU A 392 -14.77 -22.28 -1.22
C GLU A 392 -14.98 -23.53 -2.10
N PRO A 393 -15.07 -24.74 -1.52
CA PRO A 393 -15.23 -25.97 -2.29
C PRO A 393 -16.65 -26.07 -2.86
N VAL A 394 -16.79 -26.57 -4.09
CA VAL A 394 -18.09 -26.83 -4.70
C VAL A 394 -18.15 -28.25 -5.27
N LYS A 395 -19.28 -28.95 -5.02
CA LYS A 395 -19.47 -30.35 -5.44
C LYS A 395 -19.56 -30.48 -6.96
N GLU A 396 -20.32 -29.59 -7.58
CA GLU A 396 -20.53 -29.54 -9.01
C GLU A 396 -20.43 -28.10 -9.48
N ALA A 397 -19.75 -27.89 -10.62
CA ALA A 397 -19.62 -26.58 -11.22
C ALA A 397 -19.54 -26.71 -12.74
N LYS A 398 -20.20 -25.77 -13.44
CA LYS A 398 -19.94 -25.52 -14.85
C LYS A 398 -18.78 -24.56 -14.96
N ILE A 399 -17.69 -25.00 -15.59
CA ILE A 399 -16.60 -24.10 -15.97
C ILE A 399 -17.07 -23.31 -17.19
N LEU A 400 -17.19 -22.00 -17.02
CA LEU A 400 -17.60 -21.10 -18.11
C LEU A 400 -16.52 -21.04 -19.18
N SER A 401 -16.94 -20.97 -20.45
CA SER A 401 -16.05 -20.65 -21.57
C SER A 401 -15.61 -19.17 -21.51
N ALA A 402 -14.55 -18.82 -22.25
CA ALA A 402 -14.13 -17.42 -22.36
C ALA A 402 -15.23 -16.53 -22.95
N GLU A 403 -16.03 -17.03 -23.89
CA GLU A 403 -17.15 -16.29 -24.50
C GLU A 403 -18.29 -16.07 -23.51
N GLU A 404 -18.62 -17.09 -22.72
CA GLU A 404 -19.64 -16.98 -21.67
C GLU A 404 -19.25 -15.95 -20.61
N ILE A 405 -17.96 -15.88 -20.24
CA ILE A 405 -17.46 -14.87 -19.30
C ILE A 405 -17.53 -13.48 -19.91
N MET A 406 -17.11 -13.29 -21.16
CA MET A 406 -17.20 -11.99 -21.85
C MET A 406 -18.64 -11.48 -21.88
N LYS A 407 -19.61 -12.33 -22.27
CA LYS A 407 -21.04 -11.98 -22.26
C LYS A 407 -21.54 -11.64 -20.85
N ARG A 408 -21.14 -12.41 -19.85
CA ARG A 408 -21.52 -12.14 -18.45
C ARG A 408 -21.05 -10.77 -17.95
N ILE A 409 -19.86 -10.32 -18.38
CA ILE A 409 -19.23 -9.09 -17.87
C ILE A 409 -19.65 -7.87 -18.69
N TYR A 410 -19.73 -7.99 -20.01
CA TYR A 410 -19.87 -6.83 -20.91
C TYR A 410 -21.25 -6.71 -21.59
N GLY A 411 -22.13 -7.71 -21.42
CA GLY A 411 -23.42 -7.78 -22.12
C GLY A 411 -23.27 -8.43 -23.49
#